data_AF-A0A423S1I7-F1
#
_entry.id   AF-A0A423S1I7-F1
#
_cell.length_a   1.000
_cell.length_b   1.000
_cell.length_c   1.000
_cell.angle_alpha   90.00
_cell.angle_beta   90.00
_cell.angle_gamma   90.00
#
_symmetry.space_group_name_H-M   'P 1'
#
loop_
_entity.id
_entity.type
_entity.pdbx_description
1 polymer ?
#
loop_
_entity_poly.entity_id
_entity_poly.type
_entity_poly.pdbx_seq_one_letter_code
_entity_poly.pdbx_strand_id
1 'polypeptide(L)'
;MEKEVERFAGKVSDINAVLEGLQAANQVTLDALVLAMLSTNPQIIGPMRGLIAKMEREVLGSVADAGELATISYSNRIADVYGLIDRAEKAALEGVEGGASE
;
A
#
# COMPACT_ATOMS: atom_id res chain seq x y z
N MET A 1 -19.26 -38.60 -6.55
CA MET A 1 -19.09 -37.47 -7.48
C MET A 1 -19.70 -36.17 -6.96
N GLU A 2 -21.02 -35.96 -6.94
CA GLU A 2 -21.61 -34.64 -6.62
C GLU A 2 -21.27 -34.14 -5.20
N LYS A 3 -21.43 -34.99 -4.18
CA LYS A 3 -21.01 -34.68 -2.79
C LYS A 3 -19.50 -34.47 -2.61
N GLU A 4 -18.68 -35.06 -3.47
CA GLU A 4 -17.22 -34.87 -3.42
C GLU A 4 -16.83 -33.54 -4.06
N VAL A 5 -17.53 -33.14 -5.13
CA VAL A 5 -17.38 -31.83 -5.77
C VAL A 5 -17.80 -30.71 -4.83
N GLU A 6 -18.93 -30.85 -4.13
CA GLU A 6 -19.36 -29.88 -3.11
C GLU A 6 -18.35 -29.76 -1.96
N ARG A 7 -17.83 -30.90 -1.49
CA ARG A 7 -16.80 -30.90 -0.44
C ARG A 7 -15.50 -30.26 -0.92
N PHE A 8 -15.11 -30.48 -2.17
CA PHE A 8 -13.94 -29.85 -2.76
C PHE A 8 -14.14 -28.33 -2.91
N ALA A 9 -15.30 -27.89 -3.40
CA ALA A 9 -15.65 -26.47 -3.52
C ALA A 9 -15.62 -25.76 -2.16
N GLY A 10 -16.16 -26.39 -1.11
CA GLY A 10 -16.09 -25.85 0.26
C GLY A 10 -14.64 -25.66 0.72
N LYS A 11 -13.77 -26.65 0.52
CA LYS A 11 -12.34 -26.53 0.86
C LYS A 11 -11.63 -25.44 0.07
N VAL A 12 -11.94 -25.28 -1.21
CA VAL A 12 -11.38 -24.21 -2.04
C VAL A 12 -11.82 -22.84 -1.52
N SER A 13 -13.10 -22.70 -1.13
CA SER A 13 -13.62 -21.48 -0.52
C SER A 13 -12.90 -21.14 0.79
N ASP A 14 -12.68 -22.12 1.66
CA ASP A 14 -11.97 -21.94 2.93
C ASP A 14 -10.52 -21.49 2.70
N ILE A 15 -9.83 -22.12 1.73
CA ILE A 15 -8.47 -21.75 1.36
C ILE A 15 -8.42 -20.31 0.85
N ASN A 16 -9.36 -19.90 -0.01
CA ASN A 16 -9.40 -18.53 -0.52
C ASN A 16 -9.60 -17.50 0.60
N ALA A 17 -10.51 -17.77 1.55
CA ALA A 17 -10.71 -16.89 2.70
C ALA A 17 -9.44 -16.74 3.56
N VAL A 18 -8.69 -17.84 3.77
CA VAL A 18 -7.40 -17.79 4.48
C VAL A 18 -6.38 -16.97 3.70
N LEU A 19 -6.28 -17.14 2.37
CA LEU A 19 -5.36 -16.39 1.53
C LEU A 19 -5.67 -14.88 1.54
N GLU A 20 -6.94 -14.51 1.44
CA GLU A 20 -7.39 -13.11 1.56
C GLU A 20 -7.02 -12.50 2.92
N GLY A 21 -7.23 -13.26 4.00
CA GLY A 21 -6.84 -12.84 5.35
C GLY A 21 -5.32 -12.66 5.52
N LEU A 22 -4.52 -13.57 4.97
CA LEU A 22 -3.05 -13.47 4.97
C LEU A 22 -2.57 -12.29 4.14
N GLN A 23 -3.18 -12.04 2.99
CA GLN A 23 -2.86 -10.88 2.15
C GLN A 23 -3.14 -9.57 2.88
N ALA A 24 -4.29 -9.46 3.55
CA ALA A 24 -4.63 -8.29 4.36
C ALA A 24 -3.65 -8.10 5.53
N ALA A 25 -3.31 -9.16 6.26
CA ALA A 25 -2.36 -9.10 7.38
C ALA A 25 -0.95 -8.66 6.92
N ASN A 26 -0.49 -9.17 5.79
CA ASN A 26 0.79 -8.75 5.19
C ASN A 26 0.77 -7.28 4.79
N GLN A 27 -0.32 -6.80 4.19
CA GLN A 27 -0.46 -5.40 3.81
C GLN A 27 -0.39 -4.49 5.05
N VAL A 28 -1.15 -4.80 6.11
CA VAL A 28 -1.12 -4.06 7.38
C VAL A 28 0.29 -4.05 7.99
N THR A 29 1.01 -5.18 7.93
CA THR A 29 2.38 -5.28 8.45
C THR A 29 3.36 -4.43 7.64
N LEU A 30 3.27 -4.45 6.31
CA LEU A 30 4.09 -3.62 5.44
C LEU A 30 3.82 -2.13 5.66
N ASP A 31 2.55 -1.75 5.75
CA ASP A 31 2.13 -0.38 6.07
C ASP A 31 2.77 0.10 7.40
N ALA A 32 2.69 -0.72 8.44
CA ALA A 32 3.28 -0.42 9.75
C ALA A 32 4.81 -0.29 9.69
N LEU A 33 5.49 -1.14 8.92
CA LEU A 33 6.94 -1.06 8.72
C LEU A 33 7.33 0.22 7.98
N VAL A 34 6.62 0.58 6.91
CA VAL A 34 6.84 1.83 6.17
C VAL A 34 6.64 3.03 7.08
N LEU A 35 5.58 3.02 7.88
CA LEU A 35 5.33 4.07 8.88
C LEU A 35 6.48 4.19 9.89
N ALA A 36 6.96 3.07 10.43
CA ALA A 36 8.08 3.08 11.39
C ALA A 36 9.40 3.57 10.76
N MET A 37 9.66 3.19 9.50
CA MET A 37 10.86 3.64 8.78
C MET A 37 10.81 5.15 8.47
N LEU A 38 9.64 5.67 8.12
CA LEU A 38 9.45 7.08 7.82
C LEU A 38 9.40 7.94 9.08
N SER A 39 8.83 7.44 10.19
CA SER A 39 8.81 8.15 11.47
C SER A 39 10.20 8.25 12.10
N THR A 40 11.07 7.26 11.89
CA THR A 40 12.47 7.32 12.32
C THR A 40 13.33 8.24 11.45
N ASN A 41 12.89 8.57 10.23
CA ASN A 41 13.62 9.42 9.29
C ASN A 41 12.69 10.41 8.57
N PRO A 42 12.03 11.33 9.27
CA PRO A 42 11.02 12.20 8.65
C PRO A 42 11.60 13.09 7.53
N GLN A 43 12.89 13.40 7.57
CA GLN A 43 13.60 14.17 6.53
C GLN A 43 13.56 13.52 5.13
N ILE A 44 13.32 12.21 5.01
CA ILE A 44 13.25 11.53 3.72
C ILE A 44 11.86 11.62 3.06
N ILE A 45 10.82 12.06 3.80
CA ILE A 45 9.44 12.15 3.31
C ILE A 45 9.34 13.09 2.10
N GLY A 46 9.88 14.30 2.20
CA GLY A 46 9.89 15.27 1.09
C GLY A 46 10.60 14.76 -0.17
N PRO A 47 11.86 14.30 -0.07
CA PRO A 47 12.57 13.66 -1.18
C PRO A 47 11.82 12.46 -1.79
N MET A 48 11.21 11.60 -0.96
CA MET A 48 10.40 10.47 -1.44
C MET A 48 9.17 10.92 -2.22
N ARG A 49 8.42 11.92 -1.74
CA ARG A 49 7.30 12.50 -2.50
C ARG A 49 7.75 13.02 -3.87
N GLY A 50 8.90 13.69 -3.92
CA GLY A 50 9.48 14.18 -5.18
C GLY A 50 9.84 13.05 -6.15
N LEU A 51 10.44 11.96 -5.65
CA LEU A 51 10.74 10.78 -6.46
C LEU A 51 9.48 10.11 -6.99
N ILE A 52 8.43 9.96 -6.16
CA ILE A 52 7.16 9.35 -6.58
C ILE A 52 6.45 10.21 -7.61
N ALA A 53 6.40 11.54 -7.44
CA ALA A 53 5.81 12.44 -8.43
C ALA A 53 6.53 12.36 -9.79
N LYS A 54 7.86 12.19 -9.76
CA LYS A 54 8.65 11.96 -10.98
C LYS A 54 8.33 10.61 -11.61
N MET A 55 8.29 9.54 -10.81
CA MET A 55 7.93 8.20 -11.28
C MET A 55 6.50 8.15 -11.83
N GLU A 56 5.53 8.80 -11.19
CA GLU A 56 4.15 8.92 -11.66
C GLU A 56 4.11 9.54 -13.06
N ARG A 57 4.81 10.65 -13.27
CA ARG A 57 4.87 11.30 -14.59
C ARG A 57 5.47 10.40 -15.66
N GLU A 58 6.56 9.70 -15.34
CA GLU A 58 7.24 8.79 -16.27
C GLU A 58 6.41 7.52 -16.55
N VAL A 59 5.78 6.95 -15.52
CA VAL A 59 4.97 5.73 -15.60
C VAL A 59 3.65 6.04 -16.29
N LEU A 60 2.87 7.03 -15.85
CA LEU A 60 1.62 7.38 -16.52
C LEU A 60 1.86 7.85 -17.96
N GLY A 61 2.97 8.53 -18.22
CA GLY A 61 3.40 8.88 -19.58
C GLY A 61 3.63 7.66 -20.48
N SER A 62 4.27 6.60 -19.97
CA SER A 62 4.49 5.36 -20.74
C SER A 62 3.29 4.40 -20.75
N VAL A 63 2.48 4.40 -19.69
CA VAL A 63 1.30 3.53 -19.54
C VAL A 63 0.10 4.08 -20.33
N ALA A 64 0.02 5.40 -20.58
CA ALA A 64 -0.96 5.98 -21.50
C ALA A 64 -0.90 5.32 -22.89
N ASP A 65 0.30 4.92 -23.33
CA ASP A 65 0.49 4.19 -24.60
C ASP A 65 -0.02 2.75 -24.54
N ALA A 66 -0.14 2.16 -23.33
CA ALA A 66 -0.64 0.80 -23.09
C ALA A 66 -2.16 0.72 -22.91
N GLY A 67 -2.85 1.87 -22.80
CA GLY A 67 -4.31 1.98 -22.77
C GLY A 67 -4.91 2.31 -21.39
N GLU A 68 -6.17 2.76 -21.42
CA GLU A 68 -6.88 3.42 -20.32
C GLU A 68 -6.97 2.56 -19.03
N LEU A 69 -7.22 1.26 -19.15
CA LEU A 69 -7.30 0.35 -17.99
C LEU A 69 -5.97 0.22 -17.26
N ALA A 70 -4.86 0.25 -17.98
CA ALA A 70 -3.53 0.22 -17.38
C ALA A 70 -3.28 1.55 -16.64
N THR A 71 -3.62 2.69 -17.25
CA THR A 71 -3.50 4.01 -16.63
C THR A 71 -4.27 4.10 -15.31
N ILE A 72 -5.52 3.61 -15.27
CA ILE A 72 -6.34 3.59 -14.05
C ILE A 72 -5.70 2.71 -12.96
N SER A 73 -5.25 1.50 -13.32
CA SER A 73 -4.62 0.57 -12.38
C SER A 73 -3.36 1.17 -11.72
N TYR A 74 -2.50 1.80 -12.52
CA TYR A 74 -1.29 2.45 -12.01
C TYR A 74 -1.62 3.70 -11.17
N SER A 75 -2.61 4.50 -11.58
CA SER A 75 -3.06 5.67 -10.80
C SER A 75 -3.55 5.27 -9.41
N ASN A 76 -4.33 4.19 -9.30
CA ASN A 76 -4.79 3.67 -8.00
C ASN A 76 -3.61 3.24 -7.12
N ARG A 77 -2.64 2.51 -7.68
CA ARG A 77 -1.43 2.10 -6.92
C ARG A 77 -0.60 3.28 -6.45
N ILE A 78 -0.50 4.34 -7.26
CA ILE A 78 0.21 5.57 -6.89
C ILE A 78 -0.53 6.29 -5.75
N ALA A 79 -1.87 6.34 -5.81
CA ALA A 79 -2.69 6.89 -4.73
C ALA A 79 -2.50 6.13 -3.40
N ASP A 80 -2.41 4.80 -3.43
CA ASP A 80 -2.14 3.98 -2.25
C ASP A 80 -0.78 4.33 -1.61
N VAL A 81 0.25 4.54 -2.44
CA VAL A 81 1.59 4.95 -1.98
C VAL A 81 1.55 6.35 -1.36
N TYR A 82 0.83 7.29 -1.96
CA TYR A 82 0.64 8.61 -1.36
C TYR A 82 -0.08 8.53 -0.01
N GLY A 83 -1.12 7.71 0.11
CA GLY A 83 -1.81 7.49 1.38
C GLY A 83 -0.93 6.91 2.49
N LEU A 84 0.09 6.11 2.14
CA LEU A 84 1.10 5.65 3.11
C LEU A 84 2.01 6.77 3.59
N ILE A 85 2.46 7.61 2.67
CA ILE A 85 3.34 8.74 2.98
C ILE A 85 2.61 9.77 3.83
N ASP A 86 1.34 10.05 3.55
CA ASP A 86 0.54 10.99 4.32
C ASP A 86 0.34 10.52 5.77
N ARG A 87 0.06 9.22 5.95
CA ARG A 87 -0.01 8.61 7.29
C ARG A 87 1.34 8.70 8.02
N ALA A 88 2.45 8.54 7.30
CA ALA A 88 3.78 8.63 7.88
C ALA A 88 4.18 10.05 8.27
N GLU A 89 3.86 11.02 7.42
CA GLU A 89 4.06 12.45 7.68
C GLU A 89 3.25 12.89 8.90
N LYS A 90 1.99 12.48 8.97
CA LYS A 90 1.13 12.72 10.13
C LYS A 90 1.73 12.12 11.41
N ALA A 91 2.13 10.85 11.38
CA ALA A 91 2.72 10.18 12.54
C ALA A 91 4.05 10.83 12.99
N ALA A 92 4.85 11.32 12.03
CA ALA A 92 6.08 12.05 12.34
C ALA A 92 5.80 13.39 13.02
N LEU A 93 4.81 14.15 12.54
CA LEU A 93 4.41 15.43 13.14
C LEU A 93 3.83 15.24 14.56
N GLU A 94 2.97 14.24 14.75
CA GLU A 94 2.37 13.91 16.05
C GLU A 94 3.44 13.41 17.06
N GLY A 95 4.47 12.70 16.59
CA GLY A 95 5.60 12.27 17.42
C GLY A 95 6.50 13.42 17.89
N VAL A 96 6.52 14.55 17.19
CA VAL A 96 7.29 15.75 17.57
C VAL A 96 6.55 16.58 18.63
N GLU A 97 5.21 16.62 18.60
CA GLU A 97 4.41 17.32 19.62
C GLU A 97 4.47 16.63 21.00
N GLY A 98 4.66 15.32 21.05
CA GLY A 98 4.83 14.56 22.31
C GLY A 98 6.21 14.69 22.97
N GLY A 99 7.22 15.20 22.27
CA GLY A 99 8.60 15.32 22.77
C GLY A 99 8.98 16.71 23.31
N ALA A 100 8.07 17.69 23.25
CA ALA A 100 8.31 19.06 23.71
C ALA A 100 7.86 19.31 25.17
N SER A 101 7.48 18.25 25.89
CA SER A 101 7.12 18.31 27.31
C SER A 101 7.79 17.18 28.08
N GLU A 102 9.11 17.27 28.28
CA GLU A 102 9.85 16.77 29.45
C GLU A 102 11.33 17.18 29.42
#